data_AF-A0A7L1ADD6-F1
#
_entry.id   AF-A0A7L1ADD6-F1
#
_cell.length_a   1.000
_cell.length_b   1.000
_cell.length_c   1.000
_cell.angle_alpha   90.00
_cell.angle_beta   90.00
_cell.angle_gamma   90.00
#
_symmetry.space_group_name_H-M   'P 1'
#
loop_
_entity.id
_entity.type
_entity.pdbx_description
1 polymer ?
#
loop_
_entity_poly.entity_id
_entity_poly.type
_entity_poly.pdbx_seq_one_letter_code
_entity_poly.pdbx_strand_id
1 'polypeptide(L)'
;ASRSGRFLRLCEEWPVEETKRQRDLGSVLRQRVAQAFREGENTPISDPEACDQMYESLVRIHTNFYKNKYPRLKDTTFTGVTVEDCRVILATDILKQMEDMKKGTWKRLREKFSAKKPEEDLK
;
A
#
# COMPACT_ATOMS: atom_id res chain seq x y z
N ALA A 1 -2.28 25.69 -15.03
CA ALA A 1 -2.95 24.38 -15.14
C ALA A 1 -4.10 24.35 -14.15
N SER A 2 -5.26 23.82 -14.54
CA SER A 2 -6.40 23.61 -13.63
C SER A 2 -6.05 22.62 -12.51
N ARG A 3 -6.84 22.58 -11.43
CA ARG A 3 -6.61 21.64 -10.31
C ARG A 3 -6.60 20.20 -10.81
N SER A 4 -7.63 19.81 -11.57
CA SER A 4 -7.70 18.49 -12.21
C SER A 4 -6.47 18.21 -13.09
N GLY A 5 -6.06 19.17 -13.92
CA GLY A 5 -4.85 19.03 -14.75
C GLY A 5 -3.56 18.80 -13.95
N ARG A 6 -3.41 19.42 -12.78
CA ARG A 6 -2.26 19.18 -11.89
C ARG A 6 -2.25 17.76 -11.33
N PHE A 7 -3.40 17.22 -10.92
CA PHE A 7 -3.51 15.83 -10.45
C PHE A 7 -3.26 14.82 -11.57
N LEU A 8 -3.77 15.07 -12.77
CA LEU A 8 -3.52 14.21 -13.93
C LEU A 8 -2.04 14.14 -14.27
N ARG A 9 -1.35 15.29 -14.34
CA ARG A 9 0.10 15.35 -14.54
C ARG A 9 0.88 14.58 -13.47
N LEU A 10 0.49 14.74 -12.20
CA LEU A 10 1.10 14.00 -11.11
C LEU A 10 0.90 12.48 -11.27
N CYS A 11 -0.27 12.04 -11.74
CA CYS A 11 -0.55 10.63 -12.01
C CYS A 11 0.24 10.05 -13.19
N GLU A 12 0.58 10.87 -14.19
CA GLU A 12 1.45 10.50 -15.31
C GLU A 12 2.90 10.30 -14.86
N GLU A 13 3.39 11.21 -14.01
CA GLU A 13 4.76 11.15 -13.47
C GLU A 13 4.93 10.09 -12.38
N TRP A 14 3.83 9.65 -11.73
CA TRP A 14 3.90 8.68 -10.64
C TRP A 14 4.35 7.29 -11.11
N PRO A 15 5.41 6.71 -10.51
CA PRO A 15 5.93 5.41 -10.91
C PRO A 15 4.97 4.27 -10.55
N VAL A 16 4.99 3.20 -11.34
CA VAL A 16 4.25 1.97 -11.03
C VAL A 16 5.17 1.00 -10.30
N GLU A 17 4.76 0.53 -9.13
CA GLU A 17 5.52 -0.45 -8.35
C GLU A 17 5.07 -1.89 -8.66
N GLU A 18 5.79 -2.56 -9.57
CA GLU A 18 5.43 -3.89 -10.08
C GLU A 18 5.33 -4.98 -9.01
N THR A 19 6.09 -4.87 -7.92
CA THR A 19 6.10 -5.85 -6.83
C THR A 19 4.85 -5.75 -5.96
N LYS A 20 4.15 -4.61 -5.99
CA LYS A 20 2.93 -4.35 -5.20
C LYS A 20 1.68 -4.33 -6.07
N ARG A 21 1.56 -5.29 -6.99
CA ARG A 21 0.39 -5.41 -7.89
C ARG A 21 -0.93 -5.26 -7.11
N GLN A 22 -1.86 -4.49 -7.67
CA GLN A 22 -3.18 -4.14 -7.11
C GLN A 22 -3.17 -3.30 -5.82
N ARG A 23 -2.01 -3.09 -5.19
CA ARG A 23 -1.84 -2.26 -3.99
C ARG A 23 -0.85 -1.12 -4.19
N ASP A 24 -0.33 -0.99 -5.40
CA ASP A 24 0.55 0.08 -5.85
C ASP A 24 -0.16 1.43 -5.68
N LEU A 25 0.55 2.36 -5.05
CA LEU A 25 0.00 3.68 -4.73
C LEU A 25 -0.33 4.46 -6.00
N GLY A 26 0.46 4.34 -7.07
CA GLY A 26 0.20 5.03 -8.34
C GLY A 26 -1.14 4.63 -8.94
N SER A 27 -1.44 3.33 -8.94
CA SER A 27 -2.71 2.77 -9.42
C SER A 27 -3.90 3.25 -8.58
N VAL A 28 -3.75 3.24 -7.24
CA VAL A 28 -4.77 3.75 -6.33
C VAL A 28 -5.01 5.25 -6.53
N LEU A 29 -3.95 6.04 -6.71
CA LEU A 29 -4.05 7.48 -6.95
C LEU A 29 -4.80 7.76 -8.26
N ARG A 30 -4.46 7.08 -9.35
CA ARG A 30 -5.17 7.22 -10.64
C ARG A 30 -6.66 6.91 -10.51
N GLN A 31 -7.00 5.82 -9.81
CA GLN A 31 -8.40 5.46 -9.55
C GLN A 31 -9.11 6.55 -8.75
N ARG A 32 -8.50 7.07 -7.70
CA ARG A 32 -9.09 8.12 -6.85
C ARG A 32 -9.24 9.44 -7.58
N VAL A 33 -8.26 9.85 -8.38
CA VAL A 33 -8.32 11.07 -9.20
C VAL A 33 -9.43 10.96 -10.24
N ALA A 34 -9.56 9.82 -10.94
CA ALA A 34 -10.63 9.59 -11.90
C ALA A 34 -12.03 9.61 -11.25
N GLN A 35 -12.15 9.13 -10.02
CA GLN A 35 -13.40 9.19 -9.26
C GLN A 35 -13.71 10.62 -8.79
N ALA A 36 -12.72 11.32 -8.24
CA ALA A 36 -12.87 12.65 -7.67
C ALA A 36 -13.17 13.70 -8.74
N PHE A 37 -12.50 13.64 -9.90
CA PHE A 37 -12.65 14.61 -10.99
C PHE A 37 -13.42 14.01 -12.18
N ARG A 38 -14.51 13.26 -11.91
CA ARG A 38 -15.29 12.59 -12.95
C ARG A 38 -15.81 13.55 -14.03
N GLU A 39 -16.14 14.78 -13.64
CA GLU A 39 -16.63 15.84 -14.55
C GLU A 39 -15.49 16.76 -15.04
N GLY A 40 -14.23 16.34 -14.83
CA GLY A 40 -13.04 17.11 -15.19
C GLY A 40 -12.99 18.44 -14.45
N GLU A 41 -12.80 19.53 -15.19
CA GLU A 41 -12.69 20.90 -14.65
C GLU A 41 -14.01 21.43 -14.07
N ASN A 42 -15.14 20.85 -14.46
CA ASN A 42 -16.46 21.26 -13.97
C ASN A 42 -16.83 20.62 -12.62
N THR A 43 -16.00 19.69 -12.14
CA THR A 43 -16.24 19.00 -10.86
C THR A 43 -16.32 20.02 -9.73
N PRO A 44 -17.42 20.08 -8.96
CA PRO A 44 -17.53 20.97 -7.82
C PRO A 44 -16.58 20.52 -6.70
N ILE A 45 -15.73 21.43 -6.22
CA ILE A 45 -14.82 21.19 -5.11
C ILE A 45 -15.37 21.89 -3.88
N SER A 46 -15.84 21.12 -2.89
CA SER A 46 -16.44 21.67 -1.67
C SER A 46 -15.44 22.44 -0.80
N ASP A 47 -14.16 22.02 -0.81
CA ASP A 47 -13.07 22.64 -0.05
C ASP A 47 -11.81 22.74 -0.95
N PRO A 48 -11.61 23.89 -1.62
CA PRO A 48 -10.46 24.11 -2.50
C PRO A 48 -9.12 24.04 -1.77
N GLU A 49 -9.03 24.60 -0.57
CA GLU A 49 -7.81 24.64 0.23
C GLU A 49 -7.37 23.23 0.64
N ALA A 50 -8.29 22.39 1.11
CA ALA A 50 -7.98 21.00 1.43
C ALA A 50 -7.54 20.21 0.18
N CYS A 51 -8.15 20.48 -0.98
CA CYS A 51 -7.74 19.88 -2.26
C CYS A 51 -6.30 20.26 -2.62
N ASP A 52 -5.94 21.55 -2.45
CA ASP A 52 -4.60 22.05 -2.73
C ASP A 52 -3.57 21.48 -1.74
N GLN A 53 -3.90 21.38 -0.45
CA GLN A 53 -3.04 20.75 0.56
C GLN A 53 -2.79 19.26 0.28
N MET A 54 -3.83 18.55 -0.18
CA MET A 54 -3.72 17.15 -0.59
C MET A 54 -2.73 17.02 -1.76
N TYR A 55 -2.88 17.86 -2.78
CA TYR A 55 -1.98 17.89 -3.93
C TYR A 55 -0.53 18.11 -3.50
N GLU A 56 -0.26 19.13 -2.69
CA GLU A 56 1.09 19.42 -2.20
C GLU A 56 1.70 18.24 -1.42
N SER A 57 0.88 17.58 -0.61
CA SER A 57 1.32 16.41 0.17
C SER A 57 1.74 15.26 -0.75
N LEU A 58 0.98 15.00 -1.81
CA LEU A 58 1.33 14.00 -2.81
C LEU A 58 2.59 14.38 -3.59
N VAL A 59 2.78 15.66 -3.94
CA VAL A 59 4.02 16.14 -4.58
C VAL A 59 5.22 15.92 -3.67
N ARG A 60 5.11 16.18 -2.35
CA ARG A 60 6.20 15.92 -1.39
C ARG A 60 6.58 14.43 -1.34
N ILE A 61 5.61 13.53 -1.45
CA ILE A 61 5.87 12.08 -1.52
C ILE A 61 6.58 11.74 -2.84
N HIS A 62 6.03 12.16 -3.98
CA HIS A 62 6.57 11.85 -5.31
C HIS A 62 8.02 12.33 -5.50
N THR A 63 8.31 13.53 -5.03
CA THR A 63 9.64 14.16 -5.14
C THR A 63 10.64 13.67 -4.08
N ASN A 64 10.24 12.72 -3.22
CA ASN A 64 11.04 12.28 -2.08
C ASN A 64 11.49 13.46 -1.18
N PHE A 65 10.65 14.49 -1.04
CA PHE A 65 11.01 15.75 -0.40
C PHE A 65 11.64 15.56 0.98
N TYR A 66 11.02 14.76 1.85
CA TYR A 66 11.51 14.56 3.21
C TYR A 66 12.77 13.68 3.28
N LYS A 67 12.93 12.73 2.36
CA LYS A 67 14.18 11.95 2.24
C LYS A 67 15.35 12.87 1.89
N ASN A 68 15.12 13.83 0.99
CA ASN A 68 16.16 14.77 0.56
C ASN A 68 16.39 15.88 1.59
N LYS A 69 15.33 16.35 2.26
CA LYS A 69 15.40 17.38 3.29
C LYS A 69 16.12 16.90 4.56
N TYR A 70 15.99 15.63 4.89
CA TYR A 70 16.58 15.02 6.08
C TYR A 70 17.42 13.79 5.70
N PRO A 71 18.64 14.00 5.16
CA PRO A 71 19.53 12.91 4.79
C PRO A 71 19.84 12.01 5.99
N ARG A 72 19.81 10.70 5.79
CA ARG A 72 20.12 9.73 6.84
C ARG A 72 21.58 9.30 6.77
N LEU A 73 22.15 8.99 7.93
CA LEU A 73 23.48 8.38 8.04
C LEU A 73 23.49 6.88 7.71
N LYS A 74 22.32 6.24 7.78
CA LYS A 74 22.15 4.81 7.55
C LYS A 74 20.98 4.56 6.59
N ASP A 75 21.15 3.55 5.74
CA ASP A 75 20.13 3.11 4.79
C ASP A 75 19.22 2.01 5.35
N THR A 76 19.46 1.58 6.59
CA THR A 76 18.63 0.62 7.30
C THR A 76 17.53 1.29 8.13
N THR A 77 16.43 0.58 8.33
CA THR A 77 15.42 0.93 9.33
C THR A 77 15.93 0.69 10.76
N PHE A 78 15.11 1.04 11.75
CA PHE A 78 15.40 0.77 13.16
C PHE A 78 15.64 -0.73 13.44
N THR A 79 14.95 -1.63 12.73
CA THR A 79 15.11 -3.08 12.89
C THR A 79 16.29 -3.66 12.08
N GLY A 80 17.13 -2.80 11.49
CA GLY A 80 18.28 -3.21 10.68
C GLY A 80 17.93 -3.66 9.25
N VAL A 81 16.68 -3.47 8.82
CA VAL A 81 16.17 -3.94 7.52
C VAL A 81 16.47 -2.90 6.44
N THR A 82 16.91 -3.32 5.25
CA THR A 82 17.18 -2.42 4.13
C THR A 82 15.91 -2.05 3.35
N VAL A 83 16.01 -1.10 2.42
CA VAL A 83 14.89 -0.74 1.53
C VAL A 83 14.54 -1.92 0.61
N GLU A 84 15.56 -2.63 0.13
CA GLU A 84 15.44 -3.81 -0.73
C GLU A 84 14.72 -4.94 0.01
N ASP A 85 15.10 -5.20 1.27
CA ASP A 85 14.40 -6.17 2.12
C ASP A 85 12.94 -5.78 2.32
N CYS A 86 12.66 -4.50 2.63
CA CYS A 86 11.30 -4.00 2.74
C CYS A 86 10.50 -4.20 1.45
N ARG A 87 11.13 -3.99 0.28
CA ARG A 87 10.49 -4.20 -1.02
C ARG A 87 10.12 -5.67 -1.24
N VAL A 88 11.00 -6.59 -0.88
CA VAL A 88 10.74 -8.04 -0.97
C VAL A 88 9.64 -8.46 0.00
N ILE A 89 9.75 -8.07 1.27
CA ILE A 89 8.77 -8.43 2.32
C ILE A 89 7.36 -7.92 1.96
N LEU A 90 7.26 -6.73 1.36
CA LEU A 90 5.97 -6.13 0.98
C LEU A 90 5.44 -6.57 -0.38
N ALA A 91 6.21 -7.36 -1.15
CA ALA A 91 5.80 -7.86 -2.44
C ALA A 91 4.52 -8.71 -2.30
N THR A 92 3.60 -8.55 -3.24
CA THR A 92 2.28 -9.20 -3.18
C THR A 92 2.40 -10.73 -3.13
N ASP A 93 3.35 -11.31 -3.86
CA ASP A 93 3.55 -12.76 -3.88
C ASP A 93 4.08 -13.29 -2.54
N ILE A 94 5.00 -12.57 -1.89
CA ILE A 94 5.55 -12.93 -0.58
C ILE A 94 4.49 -12.85 0.50
N LEU A 95 3.67 -11.79 0.51
CA LEU A 95 2.58 -11.67 1.46
C LEU A 95 1.52 -12.77 1.27
N LYS A 96 1.21 -13.14 0.02
CA LYS A 96 0.30 -14.24 -0.28
C LYS A 96 0.85 -15.58 0.20
N GLN A 97 2.13 -15.85 -0.04
CA GLN A 97 2.79 -17.06 0.48
C GLN A 97 2.73 -17.12 2.02
N MET A 98 3.00 -16.01 2.71
CA MET A 98 2.88 -15.94 4.17
C MET A 98 1.45 -16.21 4.65
N GLU A 99 0.44 -15.68 3.95
CA GLU A 99 -0.97 -15.92 4.27
C GLU A 99 -1.35 -17.40 4.10
N ASP A 100 -0.90 -18.02 3.01
CA ASP A 100 -1.18 -19.43 2.70
C ASP A 100 -0.45 -20.37 3.67
N MET A 101 0.79 -20.05 4.06
CA MET A 101 1.51 -20.75 5.11
C MET A 101 0.79 -20.67 6.46
N LYS A 102 0.25 -19.49 6.80
CA LYS A 102 -0.58 -19.32 8.00
C LYS A 102 -1.82 -20.22 7.91
N LYS A 103 -2.55 -20.24 6.80
CA LYS A 103 -3.70 -21.16 6.64
C LYS A 103 -3.29 -22.63 6.83
N GLY A 104 -2.13 -23.03 6.31
CA GLY A 104 -1.58 -24.38 6.47
C GLY A 104 -1.24 -24.74 7.92
N THR A 105 -0.65 -23.82 8.69
CA THR A 105 -0.36 -24.07 10.12
C THR A 105 -1.63 -24.11 10.97
N TRP A 106 -2.63 -23.27 10.67
CA TRP A 106 -3.94 -23.30 11.32
C TRP A 106 -4.70 -24.59 11.02
N LYS A 107 -4.61 -25.10 9.77
CA LYS A 107 -5.20 -26.40 9.40
C LYS A 107 -4.56 -27.55 10.19
N ARG A 108 -3.23 -27.60 10.28
CA ARG A 108 -2.50 -28.59 11.10
C ARG A 108 -2.85 -28.49 12.58
N LEU A 109 -3.02 -27.27 13.10
CA LEU A 109 -3.42 -27.06 14.48
C LEU A 109 -4.85 -27.59 14.72
N ARG A 110 -5.80 -27.27 13.84
CA ARG A 110 -7.18 -27.77 13.90
C ARG A 110 -7.25 -29.30 13.82
N GLU A 111 -6.46 -29.92 12.95
CA GLU A 111 -6.38 -31.38 12.83
C GLU A 111 -5.88 -32.02 14.13
N LYS A 112 -4.83 -31.45 14.76
CA LYS A 112 -4.31 -31.93 16.06
C LYS A 112 -5.31 -31.79 17.21
N PHE A 113 -6.11 -30.72 17.22
CA PHE A 113 -7.18 -30.55 18.21
C PHE A 113 -8.41 -31.42 17.92
N SER A 114 -8.72 -31.69 16.65
CA SER A 114 -9.86 -32.54 16.26
C SER A 114 -9.58 -34.03 16.44
N ALA A 115 -8.31 -34.44 16.37
CA ALA A 115 -7.87 -35.81 16.65
C ALA A 115 -7.92 -36.18 18.15
N LYS A 116 -8.25 -35.23 19.04
CA LYS A 116 -8.40 -35.42 20.49
C LYS A 116 -9.88 -35.37 20.93
N LYS A 117 -10.77 -36.08 20.24
CA LYS A 117 -12.02 -36.52 20.89
C LYS A 117 -11.74 -37.83 21.64
N PRO A 118 -12.12 -37.94 22.92
CA PRO A 118 -11.75 -39.07 23.76
C PRO A 118 -12.55 -40.31 23.36
N GLU A 119 -11.85 -41.42 23.11
CA GLU A 119 -12.38 -42.74 23.42
C GLU A 119 -12.51 -42.83 24.95
N GLU A 120 -13.62 -42.34 25.49
CA GLU A 120 -14.17 -42.79 26.77
C GLU A 120 -15.68 -42.71 26.66
N ASP A 121 -16.30 -43.74 26.08
CA ASP A 121 -17.65 -44.14 26.48
C ASP A 121 -17.50 -45.33 27.42
N LEU A 122 -17.69 -45.05 28.71
CA LEU A 122 -17.97 -46.02 29.75
C LEU A 122 -19.17 -46.89 29.36
N LYS A 123 -19.00 -48.21 29.36
CA LYS A 123 -19.87 -49.11 30.13
C LYS A 123 -19.25 -50.49 30.32
#